data_AF-A0A2A4CQG3-F1
#
_entry.id   AF-A0A2A4CQG3-F1
#
_cell.length_a   1.000
_cell.length_b   1.000
_cell.length_c   1.000
_cell.angle_alpha   90.00
_cell.angle_beta   90.00
_cell.angle_gamma   90.00
#
_symmetry.space_group_name_H-M   'P 1'
#
loop_
_entity.id
_entity.type
_entity.pdbx_description
1 polymer ?
#
loop_
_entity_poly.entity_id
_entity_poly.type
_entity_poly.pdbx_seq_one_letter_code
_entity_poly.pdbx_strand_id
1 'polypeptide(L)'
;MTQDLRDLISHSAEVASALAEGRAVVALESTIITHGMPYPQNLETARAVEAELRAAGAVPATIAVMGGRIHIGLEEDALDALAQARGVMKLSRADLAFCLASGATGATTVAATMICAALAGIDVFATGGIGGVHRGAEDTFDISADLAELGASPVTVVAAGAKAILDLPKTLEVLETNGVPVIAFGQAEFPAFWSRSSGLAAPLRADDAGTIAAAHLMRKRLGLPGGQLVANPIPPEAEIARAEITPVIETALAEAAAQGIAAKAVTPFLLQRIFELTEGRSLASNIALVLNNARLAAAIAREIVSQR
;
A
#
# COMPACT_ATOMS: atom_id res chain seq x y z
N MET A 1 22.13 -10.40 4.61
CA MET A 1 21.26 -10.57 5.79
C MET A 1 21.99 -11.39 6.85
N THR A 2 22.02 -10.93 8.11
CA THR A 2 22.61 -11.68 9.24
C THR A 2 21.83 -12.97 9.49
N GLN A 3 22.43 -13.94 10.20
CA GLN A 3 21.75 -15.20 10.53
C GLN A 3 20.52 -14.95 11.41
N ASP A 4 20.64 -14.06 12.40
CA ASP A 4 19.56 -13.67 13.32
C ASP A 4 18.31 -13.12 12.62
N LEU A 5 18.47 -12.43 11.48
CA LEU A 5 17.34 -11.92 10.70
C LEU A 5 16.63 -13.00 9.88
N ARG A 6 17.35 -14.04 9.41
CA ARG A 6 16.73 -15.17 8.70
C ARG A 6 15.79 -15.94 9.61
N ASP A 7 16.16 -16.05 10.89
CA ASP A 7 15.36 -16.78 11.87
C ASP A 7 14.03 -16.06 12.19
N LEU A 8 13.88 -14.79 11.80
CA LEU A 8 12.64 -14.02 12.00
C LEU A 8 11.71 -14.01 10.78
N ILE A 9 12.15 -14.49 9.62
CA ILE A 9 11.36 -14.45 8.37
C ILE A 9 10.87 -15.86 8.04
N SER A 10 9.57 -15.98 7.77
CA SER A 10 8.93 -17.15 7.18
C SER A 10 8.45 -16.80 5.79
N HIS A 11 8.71 -17.65 4.81
CA HIS A 11 8.13 -17.54 3.47
C HIS A 11 7.06 -18.61 3.32
N SER A 12 5.96 -18.30 2.65
CA SER A 12 5.07 -19.34 2.10
C SER A 12 5.83 -20.21 1.10
N ALA A 13 5.35 -21.43 0.86
CA ALA A 13 5.97 -22.34 -0.09
C ALA A 13 6.06 -21.73 -1.50
N GLU A 14 5.00 -21.04 -1.94
CA GLU A 14 4.93 -20.40 -3.27
C GLU A 14 5.99 -19.28 -3.41
N VAL A 15 6.11 -18.41 -2.40
CA VAL A 15 7.07 -17.31 -2.41
C VAL A 15 8.51 -17.82 -2.31
N ALA A 16 8.77 -18.84 -1.49
CA ALA A 16 10.09 -19.44 -1.37
C ALA A 16 10.58 -20.01 -2.72
N SER A 17 9.73 -20.73 -3.44
CA SER A 17 10.02 -21.22 -4.80
C SER A 17 10.24 -20.05 -5.77
N ALA A 18 9.38 -19.04 -5.75
CA ALA A 18 9.46 -17.91 -6.66
C ALA A 18 10.79 -17.13 -6.52
N LEU A 19 11.21 -16.87 -5.28
CA LEU A 19 12.47 -16.19 -5.00
C LEU A 19 13.68 -17.05 -5.41
N ALA A 20 13.63 -18.36 -5.18
CA ALA A 20 14.69 -19.28 -5.59
C ALA A 20 14.84 -19.39 -7.12
N GLU A 21 13.73 -19.30 -7.84
CA GLU A 21 13.66 -19.39 -9.30
C GLU A 21 13.81 -18.04 -10.01
N GLY A 22 13.95 -16.94 -9.25
CA GLY A 22 14.02 -15.59 -9.80
C GLY A 22 12.73 -15.11 -10.47
N ARG A 23 11.57 -15.66 -10.08
CA ARG A 23 10.26 -15.24 -10.60
C ARG A 23 9.82 -13.91 -9.98
N ALA A 24 8.91 -13.22 -10.67
CA ALA A 24 8.34 -11.97 -10.19
C ALA A 24 7.50 -12.20 -8.92
N VAL A 25 7.82 -11.46 -7.86
CA VAL A 25 7.07 -11.48 -6.59
C VAL A 25 6.57 -10.05 -6.32
N VAL A 26 5.31 -9.93 -5.90
CA VAL A 26 4.69 -8.65 -5.52
C VAL A 26 4.20 -8.75 -4.08
N ALA A 27 4.71 -7.88 -3.22
CA ALA A 27 4.24 -7.77 -1.84
C ALA A 27 2.81 -7.21 -1.79
N LEU A 28 2.07 -7.57 -0.76
CA LEU A 28 0.76 -7.03 -0.38
C LEU A 28 0.75 -6.73 1.12
N GLU A 29 0.06 -5.68 1.53
CA GLU A 29 -0.11 -5.34 2.95
C GLU A 29 -1.26 -6.11 3.60
N SER A 30 -1.23 -6.25 4.93
CA SER A 30 -2.31 -6.88 5.69
C SER A 30 -3.25 -5.89 6.41
N THR A 31 -2.88 -4.62 6.57
CA THR A 31 -3.77 -3.65 7.25
C THR A 31 -5.09 -3.47 6.51
N ILE A 32 -5.09 -3.57 5.18
CA ILE A 32 -6.32 -3.54 4.38
C ILE A 32 -7.27 -4.68 4.75
N ILE A 33 -6.74 -5.83 5.17
CA ILE A 33 -7.50 -7.03 5.54
C ILE A 33 -8.11 -6.86 6.93
N THR A 34 -7.35 -6.39 7.92
CA THR A 34 -7.80 -6.39 9.32
C THR A 34 -8.44 -5.09 9.79
N HIS A 35 -8.11 -3.95 9.16
CA HIS A 35 -8.60 -2.62 9.56
C HIS A 35 -9.20 -1.81 8.42
N GLY A 36 -9.08 -2.28 7.17
CA GLY A 36 -9.56 -1.56 5.99
C GLY A 36 -10.92 -2.02 5.48
N MET A 37 -11.33 -3.25 5.76
CA MET A 37 -12.55 -3.86 5.24
C MET A 37 -13.21 -4.77 6.28
N PRO A 38 -14.55 -4.87 6.30
CA PRO A 38 -15.26 -5.82 7.16
C PRO A 38 -15.11 -7.25 6.64
N TYR A 39 -15.30 -8.23 7.53
CA TYR A 39 -15.44 -9.64 7.14
C TYR A 39 -16.87 -9.92 6.64
N PRO A 40 -17.07 -10.74 5.57
CA PRO A 40 -16.07 -11.52 4.83
C PRO A 40 -15.37 -10.79 3.67
N GLN A 41 -15.76 -9.55 3.36
CA GLN A 41 -15.26 -8.81 2.20
C GLN A 41 -13.74 -8.61 2.23
N ASN A 42 -13.15 -8.50 3.42
CA ASN A 42 -11.71 -8.41 3.60
C ASN A 42 -10.96 -9.62 3.03
N LEU A 43 -11.42 -10.83 3.35
CA LEU A 43 -10.84 -12.09 2.92
C LEU A 43 -11.08 -12.33 1.43
N GLU A 44 -12.31 -12.07 0.98
CA GLU A 44 -12.69 -12.16 -0.44
C GLU A 44 -11.82 -11.24 -1.30
N THR A 45 -11.61 -10.00 -0.85
CA THR A 45 -10.75 -9.05 -1.55
C THR A 45 -9.29 -9.48 -1.53
N ALA A 46 -8.76 -9.93 -0.39
CA ALA A 46 -7.38 -10.42 -0.32
C ALA A 46 -7.15 -11.57 -1.31
N ARG A 47 -8.02 -12.58 -1.32
CA ARG A 47 -7.96 -13.70 -2.27
C ARG A 47 -8.09 -13.25 -3.72
N ALA A 48 -8.98 -12.30 -4.02
CA ALA A 48 -9.15 -11.76 -5.37
C ALA A 48 -7.87 -11.05 -5.86
N VAL A 49 -7.22 -10.27 -5.00
CA VAL A 49 -5.97 -9.57 -5.32
C VAL A 49 -4.82 -10.54 -5.53
N GLU A 50 -4.71 -11.57 -4.69
CA GLU A 50 -3.71 -12.62 -4.91
C GLU A 50 -3.96 -13.40 -6.22
N ALA A 51 -5.21 -13.71 -6.54
CA ALA A 51 -5.57 -14.36 -7.80
C ALA A 51 -5.24 -13.47 -9.01
N GLU A 52 -5.48 -12.16 -8.91
CA GLU A 52 -5.15 -11.18 -9.96
C GLU A 52 -3.65 -11.14 -10.23
N LEU A 53 -2.81 -11.14 -9.17
CA LEU A 53 -1.36 -11.20 -9.32
C LEU A 53 -0.91 -12.49 -10.01
N ARG A 54 -1.45 -13.64 -9.60
CA ARG A 54 -1.15 -14.94 -10.23
C ARG A 54 -1.54 -14.94 -11.71
N ALA A 55 -2.73 -14.42 -12.03
CA ALA A 55 -3.19 -14.30 -13.41
C ALA A 55 -2.30 -13.37 -14.27
N ALA A 56 -1.75 -12.32 -13.65
CA ALA A 56 -0.81 -11.39 -14.29
C ALA A 56 0.65 -11.93 -14.34
N GLY A 57 0.90 -13.13 -13.84
CA GLY A 57 2.21 -13.80 -13.91
C GLY A 57 3.20 -13.39 -12.82
N ALA A 58 2.71 -12.93 -11.67
CA ALA A 58 3.51 -12.65 -10.48
C ALA A 58 3.02 -13.45 -9.28
N VAL A 59 3.92 -13.78 -8.36
CA VAL A 59 3.58 -14.46 -7.11
C VAL A 59 3.20 -13.42 -6.05
N PRO A 60 2.01 -13.53 -5.44
CA PRO A 60 1.60 -12.66 -4.35
C PRO A 60 2.36 -13.01 -3.06
N ALA A 61 2.79 -11.99 -2.33
CA ALA A 61 3.37 -12.11 -1.02
C ALA A 61 2.62 -11.21 -0.03
N THR A 62 1.47 -11.65 0.47
CA THR A 62 0.78 -10.98 1.60
C THR A 62 1.67 -11.02 2.83
N ILE A 63 1.96 -9.86 3.42
CA ILE A 63 2.88 -9.72 4.55
C ILE A 63 2.12 -9.45 5.84
N ALA A 64 2.44 -10.19 6.90
CA ALA A 64 1.94 -9.96 8.25
C ALA A 64 2.97 -10.40 9.31
N VAL A 65 2.76 -10.01 10.57
CA VAL A 65 3.53 -10.53 11.71
C VAL A 65 2.64 -11.46 12.52
N MET A 66 3.09 -12.70 12.74
CA MET A 66 2.34 -13.70 13.51
C MET A 66 3.32 -14.60 14.28
N GLY A 67 3.12 -14.72 15.59
CA GLY A 67 3.95 -15.59 16.44
C GLY A 67 5.42 -15.17 16.51
N GLY A 68 5.68 -13.86 16.48
CA GLY A 68 7.03 -13.29 16.56
C GLY A 68 7.85 -13.42 15.27
N ARG A 69 7.20 -13.73 14.15
CA ARG A 69 7.83 -13.90 12.83
C ARG A 69 7.17 -12.99 11.80
N ILE A 70 7.98 -12.50 10.87
CA ILE A 70 7.52 -11.82 9.65
C ILE A 70 7.15 -12.92 8.65
N HIS A 71 5.90 -13.00 8.25
CA HIS A 71 5.45 -13.90 7.19
C HIS A 71 5.44 -13.15 5.86
N ILE A 72 6.09 -13.73 4.85
CA ILE A 72 6.25 -13.21 3.51
C ILE A 72 5.51 -14.15 2.55
N GLY A 73 4.28 -13.76 2.21
CA GLY A 73 3.26 -14.68 1.71
C GLY A 73 2.62 -15.45 2.86
N LEU A 74 1.31 -15.57 2.83
CA LEU A 74 0.53 -16.34 3.79
C LEU A 74 0.02 -17.61 3.10
N GLU A 75 0.10 -18.73 3.81
CA GLU A 75 -0.66 -19.92 3.44
C GLU A 75 -2.17 -19.64 3.65
N GLU A 76 -3.02 -20.42 2.98
CA GLU A 76 -4.47 -20.15 2.96
C GLU A 76 -5.10 -20.12 4.36
N ASP A 77 -4.68 -21.03 5.24
CA ASP A 77 -5.13 -21.10 6.63
C ASP A 77 -4.68 -19.89 7.46
N ALA A 78 -3.46 -19.41 7.25
CA ALA A 78 -2.94 -18.22 7.90
C ALA A 78 -3.67 -16.94 7.43
N LEU A 79 -4.00 -16.85 6.14
CA LEU A 79 -4.80 -15.75 5.60
C LEU A 79 -6.23 -15.75 6.18
N ASP A 80 -6.87 -16.91 6.22
CA ASP A 80 -8.21 -17.09 6.80
C ASP A 80 -8.23 -16.73 8.30
N ALA A 81 -7.20 -17.15 9.04
CA ALA A 81 -7.03 -16.81 10.45
C ALA A 81 -6.83 -15.31 10.65
N LEU A 82 -5.98 -14.67 9.82
CA LEU A 82 -5.72 -13.23 9.91
C LEU A 82 -6.98 -12.40 9.63
N ALA A 83 -7.78 -12.77 8.63
CA ALA A 83 -8.99 -12.05 8.26
C ALA A 83 -10.09 -12.08 9.34
N GLN A 84 -10.08 -13.11 10.20
CA GLN A 84 -11.02 -13.26 11.32
C GLN A 84 -10.44 -12.80 12.66
N ALA A 85 -9.13 -12.56 12.74
CA ALA A 85 -8.44 -12.25 13.97
C ALA A 85 -9.01 -10.97 14.65
N ARG A 86 -8.89 -10.94 15.97
CA ARG A 86 -9.26 -9.82 16.84
C ARG A 86 -8.04 -9.38 17.63
N GLY A 87 -7.99 -8.10 18.00
CA GLY A 87 -6.84 -7.55 18.72
C GLY A 87 -5.55 -7.48 17.88
N VAL A 88 -5.66 -7.48 16.55
CA VAL A 88 -4.51 -7.36 15.65
C VAL A 88 -3.91 -5.96 15.73
N MET A 89 -2.62 -5.88 16.02
CA MET A 89 -1.89 -4.62 16.04
C MET A 89 -1.81 -4.04 14.62
N LYS A 90 -2.11 -2.74 14.45
CA LYS A 90 -1.79 -2.02 13.22
C LYS A 90 -0.33 -1.58 13.27
N LEU A 91 0.52 -2.22 12.47
CA LEU A 91 1.97 -2.06 12.53
C LEU A 91 2.48 -1.04 11.51
N SER A 92 3.04 0.05 12.01
CA SER A 92 3.95 0.91 11.26
C SER A 92 5.41 0.64 11.68
N ARG A 93 6.36 1.41 11.15
CA ARG A 93 7.80 1.32 11.46
C ARG A 93 8.09 1.30 12.96
N ALA A 94 7.41 2.15 13.74
CA ALA A 94 7.61 2.27 15.18
C ALA A 94 7.07 1.07 15.98
N ASP A 95 6.15 0.31 15.41
CA ASP A 95 5.45 -0.78 16.11
C ASP A 95 6.07 -2.16 15.81
N LEU A 96 6.73 -2.29 14.65
CA LEU A 96 7.16 -3.57 14.08
C LEU A 96 8.05 -4.38 15.03
N ALA A 97 9.08 -3.75 15.61
CA ALA A 97 10.02 -4.43 16.51
C ALA A 97 9.33 -4.91 17.80
N PHE A 98 8.43 -4.13 18.37
CA PHE A 98 7.70 -4.50 19.58
C PHE A 98 6.75 -5.68 19.32
N CYS A 99 6.04 -5.67 18.18
CA CYS A 99 5.15 -6.76 17.80
C CYS A 99 5.91 -8.08 17.62
N LEU A 100 7.06 -8.05 16.94
CA LEU A 100 7.94 -9.21 16.77
C LEU A 100 8.44 -9.74 18.11
N ALA A 101 8.96 -8.85 18.98
CA ALA A 101 9.52 -9.25 20.27
C ALA A 101 8.47 -9.80 21.24
N SER A 102 7.23 -9.29 21.18
CA SER A 102 6.14 -9.76 22.04
C SER A 102 5.43 -11.01 21.52
N GLY A 103 5.72 -11.45 20.30
CA GLY A 103 5.03 -12.57 19.67
C GLY A 103 3.59 -12.25 19.23
N ALA A 104 3.18 -10.99 19.28
CA ALA A 104 1.82 -10.56 18.94
C ALA A 104 1.52 -10.75 17.44
N THR A 105 0.22 -10.78 17.12
CA THR A 105 -0.23 -10.72 15.72
C THR A 105 -0.41 -9.27 15.32
N GLY A 106 0.16 -8.90 14.17
CA GLY A 106 0.06 -7.55 13.66
C GLY A 106 -0.03 -7.50 12.14
N ALA A 107 -0.89 -6.61 11.68
CA ALA A 107 -1.09 -6.30 10.28
C ALA A 107 -0.21 -5.12 9.87
N THR A 108 0.55 -5.27 8.80
CA THR A 108 1.51 -4.28 8.35
C THR A 108 0.82 -3.19 7.53
N THR A 109 1.12 -1.92 7.81
CA THR A 109 0.75 -0.79 6.93
C THR A 109 1.67 -0.76 5.71
N VAL A 110 1.54 0.25 4.86
CA VAL A 110 2.48 0.52 3.77
C VAL A 110 3.93 0.57 4.27
N ALA A 111 4.23 1.40 5.28
CA ALA A 111 5.59 1.49 5.84
C ALA A 111 6.14 0.13 6.32
N ALA A 112 5.41 -0.59 7.17
CA ALA A 112 5.90 -1.88 7.68
C ALA A 112 6.03 -2.94 6.58
N THR A 113 5.12 -2.93 5.59
CA THR A 113 5.17 -3.85 4.44
C THR A 113 6.40 -3.58 3.58
N MET A 114 6.75 -2.30 3.34
CA MET A 114 7.97 -1.93 2.61
C MET A 114 9.24 -2.44 3.32
N ILE A 115 9.33 -2.28 4.64
CA ILE A 115 10.47 -2.78 5.43
C ILE A 115 10.59 -4.29 5.26
N CYS A 116 9.50 -5.03 5.47
CA CYS A 116 9.48 -6.49 5.37
C CYS A 116 9.77 -6.98 3.95
N ALA A 117 9.22 -6.33 2.92
CA ALA A 117 9.48 -6.64 1.52
C ALA A 117 10.96 -6.43 1.15
N ALA A 118 11.56 -5.33 1.59
CA ALA A 118 12.98 -5.05 1.38
C ALA A 118 13.88 -6.10 2.08
N LEU A 119 13.53 -6.51 3.31
CA LEU A 119 14.22 -7.58 4.03
C LEU A 119 14.14 -8.93 3.28
N ALA A 120 13.04 -9.19 2.59
CA ALA A 120 12.82 -10.39 1.78
C ALA A 120 13.37 -10.30 0.35
N GLY A 121 13.93 -9.15 -0.06
CA GLY A 121 14.43 -8.93 -1.43
C GLY A 121 13.34 -8.77 -2.49
N ILE A 122 12.14 -8.33 -2.08
CA ILE A 122 11.00 -8.05 -2.97
C ILE A 122 11.01 -6.56 -3.33
N ASP A 123 11.09 -6.27 -4.63
CA ASP A 123 11.24 -4.90 -5.14
C ASP A 123 9.92 -4.15 -5.37
N VAL A 124 8.78 -4.85 -5.40
CA VAL A 124 7.48 -4.28 -5.79
C VAL A 124 6.40 -4.63 -4.76
N PHE A 125 5.56 -3.64 -4.45
CA PHE A 125 4.46 -3.73 -3.50
C PHE A 125 3.20 -3.06 -4.10
N ALA A 126 2.06 -3.74 -4.08
CA ALA A 126 0.77 -3.17 -4.45
C ALA A 126 -0.11 -2.90 -3.22
N THR A 127 -0.72 -1.71 -3.17
CA THR A 127 -1.73 -1.32 -2.18
C THR A 127 -2.87 -0.58 -2.86
N GLY A 128 -3.94 -0.24 -2.12
CA GLY A 128 -4.96 0.67 -2.61
C GLY A 128 -4.44 2.10 -2.71
N GLY A 129 -3.93 2.65 -1.61
CA GLY A 129 -3.54 4.05 -1.49
C GLY A 129 -2.59 4.25 -0.34
N ILE A 130 -1.54 5.05 -0.51
CA ILE A 130 -0.60 5.32 0.58
C ILE A 130 -1.23 6.20 1.66
N GLY A 131 -0.68 6.18 2.87
CA GLY A 131 -0.85 7.28 3.81
C GLY A 131 -0.14 8.55 3.33
N GLY A 132 -0.31 9.65 4.05
CA GLY A 132 0.31 10.92 3.67
C GLY A 132 0.18 11.98 4.75
N VAL A 133 0.24 13.24 4.35
CA VAL A 133 0.02 14.36 5.25
C VAL A 133 -1.48 14.49 5.50
N HIS A 134 -1.91 14.50 6.75
CA HIS A 134 -3.31 14.70 7.09
C HIS A 134 -3.70 16.18 6.94
N ARG A 135 -4.99 16.46 6.73
CA ARG A 135 -5.49 17.83 6.69
C ARG A 135 -5.39 18.43 8.10
N GLY A 136 -4.83 19.64 8.21
CA GLY A 136 -4.51 20.26 9.51
C GLY A 136 -3.16 19.82 10.10
N ALA A 137 -2.30 19.15 9.33
CA ALA A 137 -0.96 18.76 9.78
C ALA A 137 -0.03 19.94 10.08
N GLU A 138 -0.33 21.14 9.60
CA GLU A 138 0.36 22.39 9.96
C GLU A 138 0.28 22.70 11.47
N ASP A 139 -0.80 22.27 12.13
CA ASP A 139 -1.00 22.45 13.57
C ASP A 139 -0.75 21.15 14.35
N THR A 140 -1.08 20.00 13.76
CA THR A 140 -1.11 18.70 14.45
C THR A 140 0.11 17.83 14.24
N PHE A 141 0.84 18.07 13.14
CA PHE A 141 1.95 17.24 12.66
C PHE A 141 1.55 15.77 12.42
N ASP A 142 0.27 15.50 12.13
CA ASP A 142 -0.21 14.18 11.76
C ASP A 142 0.21 13.82 10.32
N ILE A 143 1.38 13.18 10.22
CA ILE A 143 2.04 12.82 8.95
C ILE A 143 2.33 11.32 8.97
N SER A 144 1.87 10.59 7.96
CA SER A 144 2.11 9.15 7.87
C SER A 144 3.60 8.82 7.75
N ALA A 145 4.04 7.83 8.52
CA ALA A 145 5.38 7.25 8.40
C ALA A 145 5.64 6.60 7.03
N ASP A 146 4.60 6.33 6.24
CA ASP A 146 4.73 5.82 4.86
C ASP A 146 5.60 6.75 4.00
N LEU A 147 5.51 8.07 4.20
CA LEU A 147 6.25 9.04 3.39
C LEU A 147 7.76 9.01 3.67
N ALA A 148 8.13 8.81 4.94
CA ALA A 148 9.53 8.63 5.32
C ALA A 148 10.06 7.26 4.86
N GLU A 149 9.22 6.22 4.95
CA GLU A 149 9.61 4.88 4.53
C GLU A 149 9.84 4.78 3.02
N LEU A 150 9.03 5.47 2.20
CA LEU A 150 9.25 5.61 0.77
C LEU A 150 10.64 6.18 0.43
N GLY A 151 11.17 7.08 1.26
CA GLY A 151 12.53 7.62 1.12
C GLY A 151 13.64 6.69 1.65
N ALA A 152 13.29 5.62 2.37
CA ALA A 152 14.26 4.76 3.04
C ALA A 152 14.37 3.35 2.42
N SER A 153 13.23 2.69 2.18
CA SER A 153 13.16 1.31 1.70
C SER A 153 13.12 1.24 0.17
N PRO A 154 13.98 0.45 -0.50
CA PRO A 154 14.07 0.37 -1.95
C PRO A 154 12.96 -0.50 -2.54
N VAL A 155 11.70 -0.06 -2.40
CA VAL A 155 10.51 -0.78 -2.89
C VAL A 155 9.67 0.17 -3.75
N THR A 156 9.30 -0.29 -4.95
CA THR A 156 8.31 0.39 -5.81
C THR A 156 6.92 0.13 -5.25
N VAL A 157 6.23 1.18 -4.82
CA VAL A 157 4.86 1.09 -4.31
C VAL A 157 3.88 1.53 -5.39
N VAL A 158 3.00 0.61 -5.81
CA VAL A 158 1.92 0.89 -6.75
C VAL A 158 0.63 1.15 -5.97
N ALA A 159 0.05 2.33 -6.17
CA ALA A 159 -1.13 2.80 -5.44
C ALA A 159 -1.97 3.74 -6.31
N ALA A 160 -3.23 3.95 -5.97
CA ALA A 160 -4.10 4.96 -6.60
C ALA A 160 -3.81 6.38 -6.06
N GLY A 161 -2.52 6.71 -5.90
CA GLY A 161 -2.07 7.90 -5.19
C GLY A 161 -2.15 7.74 -3.67
N ALA A 162 -2.28 8.88 -2.97
CA ALA A 162 -2.56 8.90 -1.54
C ALA A 162 -4.08 8.89 -1.29
N LYS A 163 -4.53 8.34 -0.16
CA LYS A 163 -5.96 8.28 0.18
C LYS A 163 -6.59 9.68 0.12
N ALA A 164 -7.77 9.81 -0.50
CA ALA A 164 -8.41 11.11 -0.79
C ALA A 164 -8.78 11.95 0.46
N ILE A 165 -8.79 11.33 1.64
CA ILE A 165 -9.02 11.97 2.94
C ILE A 165 -7.83 12.84 3.41
N LEU A 166 -6.68 12.75 2.72
CA LEU A 166 -5.43 13.42 3.08
C LEU A 166 -5.31 14.81 2.44
N ASP A 167 -4.26 15.54 2.80
CA ASP A 167 -3.82 16.77 2.15
C ASP A 167 -2.83 16.39 1.03
N LEU A 168 -3.34 16.28 -0.20
CA LEU A 168 -2.55 15.82 -1.34
C LEU A 168 -1.42 16.79 -1.73
N PRO A 169 -1.64 18.12 -1.78
CA PRO A 169 -0.55 19.07 -2.01
C PRO A 169 0.60 18.90 -1.01
N LYS A 170 0.32 18.92 0.30
CA LYS A 170 1.37 18.73 1.31
C LYS A 170 2.02 17.35 1.25
N THR A 171 1.26 16.32 0.86
CA THR A 171 1.81 14.98 0.67
C THR A 171 2.86 14.95 -0.45
N LEU A 172 2.62 15.62 -1.57
CA LEU A 172 3.60 15.73 -2.66
C LEU A 172 4.86 16.48 -2.22
N GLU A 173 4.72 17.58 -1.46
CA GLU A 173 5.85 18.35 -0.93
C GLU A 173 6.74 17.53 0.01
N VAL A 174 6.15 16.71 0.89
CA VAL A 174 6.92 15.82 1.78
C VAL A 174 7.60 14.70 0.99
N LEU A 175 6.95 14.15 -0.04
CA LEU A 175 7.57 13.16 -0.93
C LEU A 175 8.76 13.75 -1.69
N GLU A 176 8.63 14.97 -2.21
CA GLU A 176 9.73 15.70 -2.83
C GLU A 176 10.88 15.93 -1.84
N THR A 177 10.58 16.41 -0.64
CA THR A 177 11.56 16.65 0.43
C THR A 177 12.33 15.37 0.79
N ASN A 178 11.65 14.22 0.80
CA ASN A 178 12.26 12.91 1.07
C ASN A 178 12.97 12.28 -0.15
N GLY A 179 13.00 12.96 -1.30
CA GLY A 179 13.64 12.45 -2.52
C GLY A 179 12.92 11.26 -3.16
N VAL A 180 11.60 11.14 -2.93
CA VAL A 180 10.76 10.06 -3.45
C VAL A 180 10.22 10.43 -4.83
N PRO A 181 10.55 9.68 -5.91
CA PRO A 181 9.92 9.87 -7.20
C PRO A 181 8.43 9.52 -7.14
N VAL A 182 7.60 10.42 -7.66
CA VAL A 182 6.17 10.21 -7.85
C VAL A 182 5.88 10.13 -9.34
N ILE A 183 5.48 8.95 -9.82
CA ILE A 183 5.28 8.63 -11.23
C ILE A 183 3.82 8.32 -11.47
N ALA A 184 3.08 9.18 -12.18
CA ALA A 184 1.74 8.85 -12.63
C ALA A 184 1.78 7.90 -13.84
N PHE A 185 0.95 6.86 -13.82
CA PHE A 185 0.87 5.88 -14.90
C PHE A 185 -0.20 6.27 -15.92
N GLY A 186 0.20 6.42 -17.19
CA GLY A 186 -0.72 6.65 -18.32
C GLY A 186 -1.42 8.02 -18.35
N GLN A 187 -1.10 8.92 -17.41
CA GLN A 187 -1.66 10.28 -17.37
C GLN A 187 -0.67 11.27 -16.74
N ALA A 188 -0.90 12.57 -16.99
CA ALA A 188 -0.05 13.65 -16.44
C ALA A 188 -0.45 14.09 -15.03
N GLU A 189 -1.62 13.69 -14.56
CA GLU A 189 -2.20 14.15 -13.30
C GLU A 189 -2.04 13.12 -12.18
N PHE A 190 -1.80 13.57 -10.95
CA PHE A 190 -1.78 12.72 -9.78
C PHE A 190 -3.21 12.27 -9.44
N PRO A 191 -3.51 10.97 -9.34
CA PRO A 191 -4.84 10.48 -8.96
C PRO A 191 -5.13 10.71 -7.47
N ALA A 192 -6.42 10.87 -7.14
CA ALA A 192 -6.92 11.04 -5.78
C ALA A 192 -7.74 9.83 -5.34
N PHE A 193 -7.12 8.65 -5.32
CA PHE A 193 -7.69 7.40 -4.83
C PHE A 193 -8.95 6.97 -5.60
N TRP A 194 -10.14 7.39 -5.17
CA TRP A 194 -11.41 7.12 -5.86
C TRP A 194 -11.61 7.95 -7.13
N SER A 195 -10.87 9.04 -7.29
CA SER A 195 -10.95 9.92 -8.45
C SER A 195 -9.68 9.84 -9.28
N ARG A 196 -9.84 9.80 -10.60
CA ARG A 196 -8.72 9.80 -11.55
C ARG A 196 -7.97 11.14 -11.55
N SER A 197 -8.69 12.21 -11.21
CA SER A 197 -8.19 13.59 -11.14
C SER A 197 -8.20 14.11 -9.69
N SER A 198 -7.07 14.69 -9.26
CA SER A 198 -6.92 15.43 -8.00
C SER A 198 -6.93 16.96 -8.17
N GLY A 199 -6.68 17.43 -9.39
CA GLY A 199 -6.34 18.81 -9.74
C GLY A 199 -4.84 19.11 -9.66
N LEU A 200 -3.99 18.12 -9.38
CA LEU A 200 -2.53 18.29 -9.18
C LEU A 200 -1.74 17.58 -10.28
N ALA A 201 -0.78 18.27 -10.89
CA ALA A 201 0.15 17.64 -11.82
C ALA A 201 1.02 16.60 -11.11
N ALA A 202 1.24 15.45 -11.74
CA ALA A 202 2.21 14.48 -11.24
C ALA A 202 3.64 14.96 -11.55
N PRO A 203 4.60 14.81 -10.62
CA PRO A 203 5.99 15.21 -10.86
C PRO A 203 6.64 14.49 -12.05
N LEU A 204 6.30 13.22 -12.25
CA LEU A 204 6.77 12.39 -13.36
C LEU A 204 5.61 11.60 -13.96
N ARG A 205 5.79 11.15 -15.21
CA ARG A 205 4.86 10.27 -15.92
C ARG A 205 5.62 9.11 -16.57
N ALA A 206 5.00 7.93 -16.55
CA ALA A 206 5.40 6.80 -17.39
C ALA A 206 4.16 6.18 -18.04
N ASP A 207 4.29 5.69 -19.26
CA ASP A 207 3.19 5.09 -20.03
C ASP A 207 3.31 3.56 -20.14
N ASP A 208 4.41 2.98 -19.65
CA ASP A 208 4.69 1.56 -19.66
C ASP A 208 5.42 1.09 -18.39
N ALA A 209 5.28 -0.19 -18.06
CA ALA A 209 5.89 -0.80 -16.87
C ALA A 209 7.41 -0.93 -16.97
N GLY A 210 7.96 -1.05 -18.19
CA GLY A 210 9.39 -1.22 -18.44
C GLY A 210 10.19 0.02 -18.04
N THR A 211 9.68 1.21 -18.36
CA THR A 211 10.24 2.49 -17.93
C THR A 211 10.29 2.62 -16.39
N ILE A 212 9.23 2.20 -15.71
CA ILE A 212 9.15 2.24 -14.24
C ILE A 212 10.16 1.26 -13.61
N ALA A 213 10.28 0.05 -14.16
CA ALA A 213 11.26 -0.95 -13.74
C ALA A 213 12.70 -0.47 -13.95
N ALA A 214 13.00 0.13 -15.11
CA ALA A 214 14.31 0.70 -15.40
C ALA A 214 14.67 1.83 -14.42
N ALA A 215 13.71 2.68 -14.05
CA ALA A 215 13.90 3.72 -13.04
C ALA A 215 14.25 3.13 -11.67
N HIS A 216 13.53 2.09 -11.23
CA HIS A 216 13.82 1.37 -9.97
C HIS A 216 15.26 0.83 -9.96
N LEU A 217 15.65 0.11 -11.02
CA LEU A 217 16.99 -0.48 -11.13
C LEU A 217 18.09 0.59 -11.20
N MET A 218 17.83 1.71 -11.88
CA MET A 218 18.77 2.81 -11.98
C MET A 218 18.98 3.51 -10.62
N ARG A 219 17.93 3.68 -9.81
CA ARG A 219 18.08 4.21 -8.44
C ARG A 219 19.06 3.38 -7.62
N LYS A 220 18.91 2.05 -7.66
CA LYS A 220 19.82 1.12 -7.00
C LYS A 220 21.26 1.25 -7.54
N ARG A 221 21.43 1.36 -8.86
CA ARG A 221 22.75 1.54 -9.51
C ARG A 221 23.43 2.85 -9.12
N LEU A 222 22.67 3.92 -8.92
CA LEU A 222 23.17 5.22 -8.46
C LEU A 222 23.46 5.27 -6.96
N GLY A 223 23.08 4.24 -6.20
CA GLY A 223 23.22 4.23 -4.74
C GLY A 223 22.24 5.18 -4.04
N LEU A 224 21.14 5.56 -4.70
CA LEU A 224 20.10 6.39 -4.09
C LEU A 224 19.25 5.53 -3.14
N PRO A 225 19.07 5.95 -1.86
CA PRO A 225 18.20 5.24 -0.94
C PRO A 225 16.72 5.37 -1.34
N GLY A 226 15.86 4.54 -0.76
CA GLY A 226 14.42 4.64 -0.95
C GLY A 226 13.90 4.10 -2.28
N GLY A 227 12.58 4.02 -2.34
CA GLY A 227 11.79 3.46 -3.42
C GLY A 227 11.23 4.52 -4.35
N GLN A 228 10.06 4.23 -4.89
CA GLN A 228 9.30 5.16 -5.74
C GLN A 228 7.80 4.90 -5.58
N LEU A 229 7.00 5.95 -5.71
CA LEU A 229 5.55 5.86 -5.74
C LEU A 229 5.08 5.87 -7.20
N VAL A 230 4.41 4.79 -7.61
CA VAL A 230 3.71 4.70 -8.88
C VAL A 230 2.22 4.95 -8.63
N ALA A 231 1.75 6.11 -9.07
CA ALA A 231 0.38 6.55 -8.92
C ALA A 231 -0.46 6.10 -10.13
N ASN A 232 -1.24 5.04 -9.93
CA ASN A 232 -2.04 4.39 -10.95
C ASN A 232 -3.52 4.79 -10.81
N PRO A 233 -4.09 5.57 -11.74
CA PRO A 233 -5.46 6.03 -11.62
C PRO A 233 -6.46 4.86 -11.61
N ILE A 234 -7.50 4.97 -10.79
CA ILE A 234 -8.63 4.03 -10.78
C ILE A 234 -9.22 3.84 -12.19
N PRO A 235 -9.69 2.63 -12.56
CA PRO A 235 -10.36 2.43 -13.85
C PRO A 235 -11.56 3.38 -14.02
N PRO A 236 -11.79 3.94 -15.24
CA PRO A 236 -12.88 4.90 -15.47
C PRO A 236 -14.26 4.42 -15.02
N GLU A 237 -14.56 3.13 -15.24
CA GLU A 237 -15.83 2.49 -14.88
C GLU A 237 -16.07 2.38 -13.37
N ALA A 238 -15.02 2.48 -12.56
CA ALA A 238 -15.07 2.38 -11.11
C ALA A 238 -14.88 3.73 -10.41
N GLU A 239 -14.73 4.82 -11.17
CA GLU A 239 -14.45 6.14 -10.62
C GLU A 239 -15.62 6.70 -9.80
N ILE A 240 -15.28 7.34 -8.68
CA ILE A 240 -16.15 8.34 -8.04
C ILE A 240 -15.52 9.70 -8.33
N ALA A 241 -16.22 10.51 -9.12
CA ALA A 241 -15.68 11.79 -9.57
C ALA A 241 -15.35 12.69 -8.38
N ARG A 242 -14.29 13.50 -8.49
CA ARG A 242 -13.84 14.39 -7.41
C ARG A 242 -14.97 15.28 -6.90
N ALA A 243 -15.74 15.88 -7.81
CA ALA A 243 -16.88 16.73 -7.48
C ALA A 243 -17.97 16.01 -6.67
N GLU A 244 -18.08 14.69 -6.81
CA GLU A 244 -19.05 13.86 -6.10
C GLU A 244 -18.52 13.41 -4.72
N ILE A 245 -17.26 12.94 -4.65
CA ILE A 245 -16.71 12.37 -3.42
C ILE A 245 -16.21 13.44 -2.43
N THR A 246 -15.81 14.63 -2.89
CA THR A 246 -15.29 15.68 -2.00
C THR A 246 -16.30 16.10 -0.92
N PRO A 247 -17.58 16.41 -1.21
CA PRO A 247 -18.55 16.75 -0.17
C PRO A 247 -18.75 15.66 0.89
N VAL A 248 -18.66 14.38 0.48
CA VAL A 248 -18.74 13.22 1.38
C VAL A 248 -17.53 13.18 2.32
N ILE A 249 -16.33 13.41 1.78
CA ILE A 249 -15.08 13.48 2.55
C ILE A 249 -15.13 14.63 3.56
N GLU A 250 -15.56 15.83 3.15
CA GLU A 250 -15.69 16.97 4.07
C GLU A 250 -16.66 16.69 5.22
N THR A 251 -17.78 16.01 4.92
CA THR A 251 -18.75 15.62 5.95
C THR A 251 -18.12 14.66 6.96
N ALA A 252 -17.44 13.61 6.49
CA ALA A 252 -16.78 12.64 7.36
C ALA A 252 -15.66 13.28 8.21
N LEU A 253 -14.91 14.23 7.66
CA LEU A 253 -13.87 14.97 8.39
C LEU A 253 -14.46 15.85 9.49
N ALA A 254 -15.54 16.56 9.20
CA ALA A 254 -16.24 17.40 10.18
C ALA A 254 -16.79 16.56 11.35
N GLU A 255 -17.35 15.39 11.05
CA GLU A 255 -17.84 14.46 12.08
C GLU A 255 -16.70 13.86 12.91
N ALA A 256 -15.57 13.51 12.30
CA ALA A 256 -14.39 13.02 13.02
C ALA A 256 -13.86 14.07 14.00
N ALA A 257 -13.79 15.33 13.57
CA ALA A 257 -13.36 16.45 14.40
C ALA A 257 -14.33 16.71 15.56
N ALA A 258 -15.65 16.69 15.29
CA ALA A 258 -16.67 16.87 16.32
C ALA A 258 -16.63 15.78 17.41
N GLN A 259 -16.20 14.57 17.05
CA GLN A 259 -16.04 13.43 17.96
C GLN A 259 -14.64 13.33 18.59
N GLY A 260 -13.70 14.21 18.24
CA GLY A 260 -12.34 14.18 18.75
C GLY A 260 -11.54 12.93 18.34
N ILE A 261 -11.87 12.32 17.18
CA ILE A 261 -11.13 11.18 16.65
C ILE A 261 -9.77 11.66 16.14
N ALA A 262 -8.67 11.06 16.61
CA ALA A 262 -7.31 11.51 16.31
C ALA A 262 -6.34 10.35 15.99
N ALA A 263 -5.22 10.69 15.32
CA ALA A 263 -4.09 9.81 15.03
C ALA A 263 -4.51 8.47 14.37
N LYS A 264 -4.03 7.34 14.90
CA LYS A 264 -4.22 6.00 14.31
C LYS A 264 -5.71 5.60 14.13
N ALA A 265 -6.64 6.24 14.85
CA ALA A 265 -8.08 5.99 14.78
C ALA A 265 -8.79 6.77 13.66
N VAL A 266 -8.19 7.84 13.11
CA VAL A 266 -8.82 8.72 12.10
C VAL A 266 -9.10 7.98 10.81
N THR A 267 -8.10 7.31 10.22
CA THR A 267 -8.30 6.65 8.92
C THR A 267 -9.39 5.57 8.94
N PRO A 268 -9.42 4.62 9.91
CA PRO A 268 -10.52 3.64 9.98
C PRO A 268 -11.90 4.29 10.12
N PHE A 269 -12.02 5.32 10.97
CA PHE A 269 -13.27 6.06 11.14
C PHE A 269 -13.74 6.69 9.81
N LEU A 270 -12.84 7.42 9.14
CA LEU A 270 -13.17 8.12 7.89
C LEU A 270 -13.58 7.15 6.78
N LEU A 271 -12.88 6.03 6.63
CA LEU A 271 -13.23 5.03 5.62
C LEU A 271 -14.59 4.38 5.89
N GLN A 272 -14.88 4.03 7.15
CA GLN A 272 -16.18 3.50 7.54
C GLN A 272 -17.30 4.52 7.29
N ARG A 273 -17.07 5.79 7.64
CA ARG A 273 -18.10 6.81 7.45
C ARG A 273 -18.36 7.12 5.98
N ILE A 274 -17.31 7.16 5.15
CA ILE A 274 -17.45 7.33 3.70
C ILE A 274 -18.15 6.11 3.08
N PHE A 275 -17.88 4.90 3.57
CA PHE A 275 -18.62 3.69 3.16
C PHE A 275 -20.12 3.85 3.37
N GLU A 276 -20.55 4.31 4.54
CA GLU A 276 -21.96 4.55 4.86
C GLU A 276 -22.57 5.65 3.97
N LEU A 277 -21.89 6.79 3.85
CA LEU A 277 -22.37 7.95 3.09
C LEU A 277 -22.41 7.71 1.57
N THR A 278 -21.69 6.70 1.07
CA THR A 278 -21.69 6.30 -0.34
C THR A 278 -22.48 5.04 -0.61
N GLU A 279 -23.23 4.54 0.38
CA GLU A 279 -24.00 3.28 0.30
C GLU A 279 -23.17 2.11 -0.25
N GLY A 280 -21.90 2.05 0.16
CA GLY A 280 -20.95 1.00 -0.24
C GLY A 280 -20.21 1.22 -1.56
N ARG A 281 -20.54 2.25 -2.35
CA ARG A 281 -19.85 2.52 -3.63
C ARG A 281 -18.36 2.80 -3.44
N SER A 282 -17.95 3.47 -2.36
CA SER A 282 -16.53 3.71 -2.06
C SER A 282 -15.73 2.42 -1.82
N LEU A 283 -16.35 1.38 -1.27
CA LEU A 283 -15.71 0.07 -1.11
C LEU A 283 -15.60 -0.65 -2.45
N ALA A 284 -16.63 -0.63 -3.28
CA ALA A 284 -16.57 -1.21 -4.63
C ALA A 284 -15.45 -0.57 -5.46
N SER A 285 -15.35 0.77 -5.44
CA SER A 285 -14.25 1.50 -6.08
C SER A 285 -12.89 1.17 -5.46
N ASN A 286 -12.81 0.97 -4.13
CA ASN A 286 -11.58 0.58 -3.45
C ASN A 286 -11.09 -0.82 -3.87
N ILE A 287 -12.01 -1.78 -4.06
CA ILE A 287 -11.67 -3.11 -4.57
C ILE A 287 -11.16 -3.00 -6.01
N ALA A 288 -11.87 -2.26 -6.87
CA ALA A 288 -11.49 -2.08 -8.26
C ALA A 288 -10.09 -1.44 -8.44
N LEU A 289 -9.77 -0.41 -7.66
CA LEU A 289 -8.45 0.23 -7.71
C LEU A 289 -7.34 -0.70 -7.19
N VAL A 290 -7.58 -1.52 -6.16
CA VAL A 290 -6.55 -2.44 -5.65
C VAL A 290 -6.24 -3.51 -6.68
N LEU A 291 -7.27 -4.08 -7.33
CA LEU A 291 -7.09 -5.04 -8.43
C LEU A 291 -6.34 -4.42 -9.62
N ASN A 292 -6.64 -3.15 -9.95
CA ASN A 292 -5.92 -2.42 -10.99
C ASN A 292 -4.43 -2.19 -10.62
N ASN A 293 -4.15 -1.86 -9.36
CA ASN A 293 -2.79 -1.67 -8.86
C ASN A 293 -2.00 -2.99 -8.84
N ALA A 294 -2.65 -4.10 -8.48
CA ALA A 294 -2.06 -5.44 -8.54
C ALA A 294 -1.60 -5.79 -9.96
N ARG A 295 -2.45 -5.57 -10.97
CA ARG A 295 -2.09 -5.80 -12.39
C ARG A 295 -0.85 -5.02 -12.82
N LEU A 296 -0.80 -3.72 -12.52
CA LEU A 296 0.35 -2.89 -12.88
C LEU A 296 1.60 -3.30 -12.09
N ALA A 297 1.48 -3.63 -10.81
CA ALA A 297 2.58 -4.10 -9.99
C ALA A 297 3.17 -5.41 -10.51
N ALA A 298 2.34 -6.36 -10.93
CA ALA A 298 2.80 -7.60 -11.56
C ALA A 298 3.58 -7.32 -12.85
N ALA A 299 3.10 -6.40 -13.69
CA ALA A 299 3.82 -6.01 -14.91
C ALA A 299 5.20 -5.40 -14.58
N ILE A 300 5.27 -4.48 -13.62
CA ILE A 300 6.54 -3.87 -13.18
C ILE A 300 7.49 -4.92 -12.60
N ALA A 301 6.99 -5.85 -11.77
CA ALA A 301 7.82 -6.89 -11.17
C ALA A 301 8.41 -7.84 -12.22
N ARG A 302 7.64 -8.18 -13.26
CA ARG A 302 8.11 -8.97 -14.40
C ARG A 302 9.17 -8.24 -15.22
N GLU A 303 8.98 -6.94 -15.45
CA GLU A 303 9.98 -6.10 -16.13
C GLU A 303 11.28 -5.99 -15.32
N ILE A 304 11.20 -5.83 -13.99
CA ILE A 304 12.38 -5.85 -13.11
C ILE A 304 13.14 -7.18 -13.25
N VAL A 305 12.43 -8.32 -13.22
CA VAL A 305 13.05 -9.64 -13.42
C VAL A 305 13.70 -9.76 -14.80
N SER A 306 13.07 -9.25 -15.86
CA SER A 306 13.60 -9.31 -17.22
C SER A 306 14.81 -8.38 -17.46
N GLN A 307 14.95 -7.32 -16.67
CA GLN A 307 15.99 -6.29 -16.85
C GLN A 307 17.18 -6.44 -15.89
N ARG A 308 17.11 -7.37 -14.93
CA ARG A 308 18.19 -7.75 -14.02
C ARG A 308 19.23 -8.63 -14.72
#